data_AF-A0A947XX57-F1
#
_entry.id   AF-A0A947XX57-F1
#
_cell.length_a   1.000
_cell.length_b   1.000
_cell.length_c   1.000
_cell.angle_alpha   90.00
_cell.angle_beta   90.00
_cell.angle_gamma   90.00
#
_symmetry.space_group_name_H-M   'P 1'
#
loop_
_entity.id
_entity.type
_entity.pdbx_description
1 polymer ?
#
loop_
_entity_poly.entity_id
_entity_poly.type
_entity_poly.pdbx_seq_one_letter_code
_entity_poly.pdbx_strand_id
1 'polypeptide(L)'
;GYSAEVIVDTILRRMPDYVNYITPQFSRTDINFQRVSTVDTSNPFITRDIPTPDESFIVIRFREPKGVDFPYLLNMIPNSFMSRRNTIVVPGAKMGFAMELILAPIIQDMIAGKGK
;
A
#
# COMPACT_ATOMS: atom_id res chain seq x y z
N GLY A 1 26.33 -14.34 6.81
CA GLY A 1 25.42 -13.17 6.81
C GLY A 1 26.23 -11.93 7.14
N TYR A 2 25.77 -10.75 6.70
CA TYR A 2 26.40 -9.47 7.07
C TYR A 2 26.21 -9.18 8.57
N SER A 3 27.14 -8.44 9.18
CA SER A 3 26.97 -7.96 10.56
C SER A 3 25.85 -6.92 10.63
N ALA A 4 25.26 -6.75 11.82
CA ALA A 4 24.22 -5.74 12.04
C ALA A 4 24.70 -4.32 11.65
N GLU A 5 25.97 -4.00 11.89
CA GLU A 5 26.61 -2.73 11.54
C GLU A 5 26.61 -2.46 10.03
N VAL A 6 26.91 -3.49 9.22
CA VAL A 6 26.89 -3.37 7.75
C VAL A 6 25.46 -3.19 7.22
N ILE A 7 24.47 -3.78 7.89
CA ILE A 7 23.05 -3.57 7.55
C ILE A 7 22.66 -2.12 7.83
N VAL A 8 23.03 -1.59 9.01
CA VAL A 8 22.76 -0.19 9.39
C VAL A 8 23.39 0.78 8.39
N ASP A 9 24.67 0.62 8.06
CA ASP A 9 25.36 1.48 7.09
C ASP A 9 24.69 1.43 5.71
N THR A 10 24.30 0.24 5.27
CA THR A 10 23.59 0.06 4.00
C THR A 10 22.25 0.79 3.97
N ILE A 11 21.48 0.75 5.06
CA ILE A 11 20.21 1.49 5.16
C ILE A 11 20.48 2.99 5.13
N LEU A 12 21.41 3.47 5.96
CA LEU A 12 21.74 4.90 6.05
C LEU A 12 22.19 5.46 4.70
N ARG A 13 23.01 4.72 3.94
CA ARG A 13 23.46 5.13 2.60
C ARG A 13 22.31 5.28 1.60
N ARG A 14 21.20 4.54 1.78
CA ARG A 14 20.01 4.62 0.90
C ARG A 14 19.03 5.73 1.32
N MET A 15 19.07 6.17 2.58
CA MET A 15 18.08 7.13 3.10
C MET A 15 18.05 8.46 2.34
N PRO A 16 19.19 9.09 1.97
CA PRO A 16 19.18 10.32 1.18
C PRO A 16 18.42 10.16 -0.14
N ASP A 17 18.67 9.07 -0.87
CA ASP A 17 18.04 8.84 -2.17
C ASP A 17 16.55 8.48 -2.02
N TYR A 18 16.23 7.65 -1.02
CA TYR A 18 14.84 7.32 -0.71
C TYR A 18 14.02 8.58 -0.42
N VAL A 19 14.54 9.49 0.42
CA VAL A 19 13.87 10.75 0.76
C VAL A 19 13.78 11.67 -0.45
N ASN A 20 14.88 11.92 -1.16
CA ASN A 20 14.92 12.94 -2.21
C ASN A 20 14.28 12.50 -3.54
N TYR A 21 14.26 11.20 -3.84
CA TYR A 21 13.82 10.71 -5.15
C TYR A 21 12.65 9.73 -5.09
N ILE A 22 12.48 8.94 -4.01
CA ILE A 22 11.38 7.96 -3.91
C ILE A 22 10.15 8.58 -3.26
N THR A 23 10.28 9.17 -2.06
CA THR A 23 9.12 9.69 -1.33
C THR A 23 8.28 10.74 -2.09
N PRO A 24 8.85 11.64 -2.91
CA PRO A 24 8.05 12.62 -3.67
C PRO A 24 7.13 11.95 -4.71
N GLN A 25 7.46 10.74 -5.16
CA GLN A 25 6.64 10.02 -6.14
C GLN A 25 5.30 9.56 -5.55
N PHE A 26 5.22 9.26 -4.26
CA PHE A 26 3.97 8.87 -3.59
C PHE A 26 2.94 10.02 -3.52
N SER A 27 3.39 11.26 -3.72
CA SER A 27 2.51 12.42 -3.92
C SER A 27 1.99 12.55 -5.34
N ARG A 28 2.60 11.84 -6.30
CA ARG A 28 2.30 11.86 -7.74
C ARG A 28 1.49 10.66 -8.23
N THR A 29 1.25 9.67 -7.39
CA THR A 29 0.33 8.54 -7.65
C THR A 29 -1.15 8.95 -7.46
N ASP A 30 -2.04 8.36 -8.27
CA ASP A 30 -3.49 8.52 -8.13
C ASP A 30 -4.05 7.66 -7.01
N ILE A 31 -3.49 6.47 -6.82
CA ILE A 31 -3.86 5.54 -5.75
C ILE A 31 -2.58 5.01 -5.11
N ASN A 32 -2.50 5.09 -3.78
CA ASN A 32 -1.41 4.50 -3.00
C ASN A 32 -1.91 3.27 -2.25
N PHE A 33 -1.17 2.16 -2.35
CA PHE A 33 -1.36 0.95 -1.54
C PHE A 33 -0.18 0.86 -0.56
N GLN A 34 -0.41 1.24 0.69
CA GLN A 34 0.62 1.22 1.72
C GLN A 34 0.40 0.01 2.63
N ARG A 35 1.36 -0.90 2.68
CA ARG A 35 1.35 -2.02 3.63
C ARG A 35 1.83 -1.54 5.00
N VAL A 36 1.10 -1.90 6.05
CA VAL A 36 1.40 -1.56 7.45
C VAL A 36 1.34 -2.84 8.28
N SER A 37 2.44 -3.19 8.93
CA SER A 37 2.52 -4.37 9.80
C SER A 37 1.70 -4.18 11.07
N THR A 38 1.03 -5.24 11.53
CA THR A 38 0.31 -5.27 12.82
C THR A 38 1.09 -5.98 13.93
N VAL A 39 2.31 -6.42 13.61
CA VAL A 39 3.29 -7.02 14.54
C VAL A 39 4.36 -6.00 14.92
N ASP A 40 5.14 -6.31 15.96
CA ASP A 40 6.19 -5.43 16.44
C ASP A 40 7.34 -5.32 15.42
N THR A 41 7.45 -4.14 14.80
CA THR A 41 8.56 -3.75 13.93
C THR A 41 9.34 -2.57 14.50
N SER A 42 9.30 -2.36 15.83
CA SER A 42 9.97 -1.24 16.51
C SER A 42 11.49 -1.27 16.33
N ASN A 43 12.09 -2.46 16.27
CA ASN A 43 13.49 -2.66 15.91
C ASN A 43 13.62 -3.62 14.71
N PRO A 44 13.73 -3.10 13.48
CA PRO A 44 13.80 -3.91 12.27
C PRO A 44 15.13 -4.69 12.13
N PHE A 45 16.15 -4.39 12.95
CA PHE A 45 17.47 -5.03 12.87
C PHE A 45 17.56 -6.35 13.64
N ILE A 46 16.62 -6.60 14.56
CA ILE A 46 16.53 -7.85 15.34
C ILE A 46 15.34 -8.73 14.91
N THR A 47 14.48 -8.21 14.02
CA THR A 47 13.30 -8.91 13.53
C THR A 47 13.74 -10.11 12.70
N ARG A 48 13.25 -11.31 13.05
CA ARG A 48 13.66 -12.56 12.41
C ARG A 48 12.87 -12.85 11.13
N ASP A 49 11.60 -12.48 11.12
CA ASP A 49 10.66 -12.85 10.07
C ASP A 49 10.00 -11.61 9.46
N ILE A 50 9.80 -11.65 8.14
CA ILE A 50 9.05 -10.60 7.44
C ILE A 50 7.56 -10.81 7.78
N PRO A 51 6.84 -9.77 8.24
CA PRO A 51 5.42 -9.88 8.54
C PRO A 51 4.66 -10.49 7.35
N THR A 52 3.84 -11.50 7.63
CA THR A 52 2.99 -12.16 6.63
C THR A 52 1.84 -11.25 6.19
N PRO A 53 1.15 -11.54 5.07
CA PRO A 53 -0.02 -10.76 4.67
C PRO A 53 -1.09 -10.67 5.77
N ASP A 54 -1.32 -11.74 6.52
CA ASP A 54 -2.26 -11.79 7.65
C ASP A 54 -1.82 -10.93 8.84
N GLU A 55 -0.52 -10.65 8.97
CA GLU A 55 0.08 -9.77 9.97
C GLU A 55 0.23 -8.31 9.48
N SER A 56 -0.62 -7.91 8.54
CA SER A 56 -0.58 -6.55 7.98
C SER A 56 -1.95 -6.07 7.51
N PHE A 57 -2.08 -4.74 7.44
CA PHE A 57 -3.14 -4.07 6.72
C PHE A 57 -2.58 -3.38 5.48
N ILE A 58 -3.44 -3.16 4.48
CA ILE A 58 -3.15 -2.25 3.37
C ILE A 58 -4.03 -1.01 3.52
N VAL A 59 -3.37 0.15 3.62
CA VAL A 59 -4.00 1.46 3.57
C VAL A 59 -4.06 1.90 2.12
N ILE A 60 -5.26 1.99 1.57
CA ILE A 60 -5.51 2.35 0.17
C ILE A 60 -6.05 3.77 0.14
N ARG A 61 -5.22 4.72 -0.29
CA ARG A 61 -5.57 6.14 -0.41
C ARG A 61 -5.80 6.51 -1.86
N PHE A 62 -6.95 7.11 -2.15
CA PHE A 62 -7.27 7.72 -3.43
C PHE A 62 -6.95 9.21 -3.38
N ARG A 63 -6.27 9.73 -4.41
CA ARG A 63 -6.05 11.18 -4.55
C ARG A 63 -7.37 11.91 -4.77
N GLU A 64 -8.14 11.44 -5.75
CA GLU A 64 -9.47 11.95 -6.08
C GLU A 64 -10.48 10.83 -5.80
N PRO A 65 -11.24 10.89 -4.69
CA PRO A 65 -12.21 9.85 -4.35
C PRO A 65 -13.50 9.91 -5.18
N LYS A 66 -13.70 10.95 -6.01
CA LYS A 66 -14.91 11.07 -6.84
C LYS A 66 -15.04 9.88 -7.80
N GLY A 67 -16.18 9.19 -7.73
CA GLY A 67 -16.47 8.01 -8.55
C GLY A 67 -16.09 6.68 -7.90
N VAL A 68 -15.44 6.69 -6.73
CA VAL A 68 -15.15 5.46 -5.97
C VAL A 68 -16.35 5.11 -5.09
N ASP A 69 -16.90 3.91 -5.28
CA ASP A 69 -17.99 3.37 -4.45
C ASP A 69 -17.42 2.68 -3.20
N PHE A 70 -17.11 3.46 -2.17
CA PHE A 70 -16.63 2.91 -0.90
C PHE A 70 -17.62 1.97 -0.21
N PRO A 71 -18.94 2.25 -0.15
CA PRO A 71 -19.92 1.29 0.36
C PRO A 71 -19.84 -0.09 -0.33
N TYR A 72 -19.70 -0.12 -1.66
CA TYR A 72 -19.49 -1.36 -2.39
C TYR A 72 -18.19 -2.06 -1.97
N LEU A 73 -17.07 -1.34 -1.92
CA LEU A 73 -15.78 -1.91 -1.51
C LEU A 73 -15.82 -2.47 -0.08
N LEU A 74 -16.47 -1.78 0.86
CA LEU A 74 -16.62 -2.22 2.24
C LEU A 74 -17.44 -3.51 2.35
N ASN A 75 -18.53 -3.61 1.58
CA ASN A 75 -19.36 -4.81 1.53
C ASN A 75 -18.62 -5.99 0.89
N MET A 76 -17.86 -5.73 -0.17
CA MET A 76 -17.15 -6.78 -0.91
C MET A 76 -15.90 -7.27 -0.17
N ILE A 77 -15.25 -6.43 0.63
CA ILE A 77 -14.00 -6.76 1.31
C ILE A 77 -14.27 -6.87 2.82
N PRO A 78 -14.58 -8.08 3.36
CA PRO A 78 -14.88 -8.21 4.77
C PRO A 78 -13.73 -7.75 5.65
N ASN A 79 -14.05 -7.16 6.81
CA ASN A 79 -13.10 -6.58 7.76
C ASN A 79 -12.30 -5.38 7.22
N SER A 80 -12.77 -4.76 6.14
CA SER A 80 -12.29 -3.44 5.73
C SER A 80 -13.04 -2.32 6.44
N PHE A 81 -12.41 -1.15 6.56
CA PHE A 81 -13.02 0.02 7.18
C PHE A 81 -12.44 1.31 6.62
N MET A 82 -13.15 2.43 6.80
CA MET A 82 -12.68 3.75 6.37
C MET A 82 -11.85 4.41 7.48
N SER A 83 -10.62 4.83 7.17
CA SER A 83 -9.78 5.61 8.10
C SER A 83 -9.88 7.12 7.86
N ARG A 84 -10.17 7.51 6.61
CA ARG A 84 -10.44 8.89 6.16
C ARG A 84 -11.46 8.84 5.02
N ARG A 85 -12.03 9.99 4.65
CA ARG A 85 -13.04 10.10 3.58
C ARG A 85 -12.59 9.55 2.22
N ASN A 86 -11.29 9.57 1.95
CA ASN A 86 -10.68 9.10 0.70
C ASN A 86 -9.74 7.89 0.90
N THR A 87 -9.85 7.20 2.04
CA THR A 87 -8.94 6.11 2.41
C THR A 87 -9.70 4.94 3.04
N ILE A 88 -9.55 3.78 2.42
CA ILE A 88 -10.02 2.50 2.94
C ILE A 88 -8.82 1.69 3.45
N VAL A 89 -9.02 0.97 4.55
CA VAL A 89 -8.04 0.04 5.13
C VAL A 89 -8.59 -1.37 4.93
N VAL A 90 -7.78 -2.27 4.37
CA VAL A 90 -8.17 -3.65 4.08
C VAL A 90 -7.17 -4.63 4.70
N PRO A 91 -7.59 -5.85 5.09
CA PRO A 91 -6.67 -6.90 5.55
C PRO A 91 -5.61 -7.21 4.49
N GLY A 92 -4.36 -7.41 4.91
CA GLY A 92 -3.23 -7.65 4.01
C GLY A 92 -3.40 -8.87 3.12
N ALA A 93 -3.96 -9.96 3.66
CA ALA A 93 -4.31 -11.16 2.89
C ALA A 93 -5.33 -10.90 1.76
N LYS A 94 -6.07 -9.78 1.81
CA LYS A 94 -7.07 -9.39 0.80
C LYS A 94 -6.55 -8.34 -0.19
N MET A 95 -5.25 -8.02 -0.18
CA MET A 95 -4.67 -7.01 -1.07
C MET A 95 -4.97 -7.29 -2.54
N GLY A 96 -4.76 -8.53 -3.02
CA GLY A 96 -4.98 -8.89 -4.42
C GLY A 96 -6.44 -8.68 -4.85
N PHE A 97 -7.39 -9.10 -4.01
CA PHE A 97 -8.81 -8.92 -4.27
C PHE A 97 -9.23 -7.44 -4.25
N ALA A 98 -8.68 -6.66 -3.32
CA ALA A 98 -8.89 -5.21 -3.30
C ALA A 98 -8.34 -4.53 -4.56
N MET A 99 -7.15 -4.94 -5.02
CA MET A 99 -6.57 -4.45 -6.28
C MET A 99 -7.45 -4.79 -7.48
N GLU A 100 -8.01 -6.00 -7.54
CA GLU A 100 -8.91 -6.40 -8.63
C GLU A 100 -10.16 -5.52 -8.67
N LEU A 101 -10.87 -5.38 -7.54
CA LEU A 101 -12.09 -4.56 -7.46
C LEU A 101 -11.85 -3.09 -7.81
N ILE A 102 -10.68 -2.56 -7.45
CA ILE A 102 -10.34 -1.14 -7.65
C ILE A 102 -9.78 -0.89 -9.05
N LEU A 103 -8.81 -1.70 -9.50
CA LEU A 103 -8.03 -1.43 -10.70
C LEU A 103 -8.63 -2.04 -11.96
N ALA A 104 -9.33 -3.18 -11.88
CA ALA A 104 -9.93 -3.80 -13.06
C ALA A 104 -10.86 -2.86 -13.85
N PRO A 105 -11.83 -2.15 -13.24
CA PRO A 105 -12.68 -1.21 -13.99
C PRO A 105 -11.87 -0.06 -14.59
N ILE A 106 -10.88 0.47 -13.85
CA ILE A 106 -10.00 1.55 -14.35
C ILE A 106 -9.24 1.10 -15.59
N ILE A 107 -8.67 -0.11 -15.57
CA ILE A 107 -7.94 -0.68 -16.70
C ILE A 107 -8.87 -0.92 -17.89
N GLN A 108 -10.08 -1.42 -17.65
CA GLN A 108 -11.09 -1.61 -18.71
C GLN A 108 -11.45 -0.29 -19.38
N ASP A 109 -11.68 0.77 -18.60
CA ASP A 109 -11.97 2.11 -19.10
C ASP A 109 -10.79 2.69 -19.90
N MET A 110 -9.55 2.47 -19.44
CA MET A 110 -8.34 2.89 -20.16
C MET A 110 -8.20 2.17 -21.51
N ILE A 111 -8.53 0.87 -21.57
CA ILE A 111 -8.47 0.09 -22.81
C ILE A 111 -9.59 0.52 -23.76
N ALA A 112 -10.81 0.70 -23.27
CA ALA A 112 -11.95 1.16 -24.07
C ALA A 112 -11.74 2.59 -24.61
N GLY A 113 -11.11 3.46 -23.80
CA GLY A 113 -10.77 4.83 -24.18
C GLY A 113 -9.64 4.95 -25.20
N LYS A 114 -8.79 3.93 -25.38
CA LYS A 114 -7.68 3.92 -26.36
C LYS A 114 -8.14 3.88 -27.83
N GLY A 115 -9.41 3.59 -28.10
CA GLY A 115 -10.00 3.54 -29.44
C GLY A 115 -10.70 4.82 -29.90
N LYS A 116 -10.62 5.90 -29.11
CA LYS A 116 -11.10 7.25 -29.46
C LYS A 116 -9.91 8.18 -29.62
#